data_AF-V4LR46-F1
#
_entry.id   AF-V4LR46-F1
#
_cell.length_a   1.000
_cell.length_b   1.000
_cell.length_c   1.000
_cell.angle_alpha   90.00
_cell.angle_beta   90.00
_cell.angle_gamma   90.00
#
_symmetry.space_group_name_H-M   'P 1'
#
loop_
_entity.id
_entity.type
_entity.pdbx_description
1 polymer ?
#
loop_
_entity_poly.entity_id
_entity_poly.type
_entity_poly.pdbx_seq_one_letter_code
_entity_poly.pdbx_strand_id
1 'polypeptide(L)'
;MGARLAKRELEEALSRSPYYAHIMRAVATLGRARWRNVVDYVTAQLGRRVTNATIARDLRNLVKMGFIEKVNDEYRVTDPIVRYAVLKWL
;
A
#
# COMPACT_ATOMS: atom_id res chain seq x y z
N MET A 1 20.56 -3.97 14.29
CA MET A 1 19.39 -4.50 15.02
C MET A 1 18.09 -3.75 14.69
N GLY A 2 18.08 -2.42 14.50
CA GLY A 2 16.85 -1.65 14.22
C GLY A 2 16.08 -1.98 12.92
N ALA A 3 16.77 -2.28 11.81
CA ALA A 3 16.08 -2.54 10.53
C ALA A 3 15.18 -3.79 10.53
N ARG A 4 15.53 -4.81 11.32
CA ARG A 4 14.74 -6.05 11.44
C ARG A 4 13.47 -5.83 12.28
N LEU A 5 13.53 -4.92 13.26
CA LEU A 5 12.37 -4.53 14.07
C LEU A 5 11.37 -3.73 13.23
N ALA A 6 11.85 -2.73 12.49
CA ALA A 6 11.02 -1.92 11.58
C ALA A 6 10.32 -2.76 10.49
N LYS A 7 11.00 -3.79 9.95
CA LYS A 7 10.37 -4.72 8.99
C LYS A 7 9.20 -5.49 9.61
N ARG A 8 9.38 -6.04 10.82
CA ARG A 8 8.33 -6.82 11.50
C ARG A 8 7.12 -5.97 11.84
N GLU A 9 7.34 -4.76 12.35
CA GLU A 9 6.24 -3.83 12.65
C GLU A 9 5.45 -3.45 11.40
N LEU A 10 6.15 -3.25 10.26
CA LEU A 10 5.50 -3.02 8.97
C LEU A 10 4.68 -4.24 8.52
N GLU A 11 5.26 -5.44 8.57
CA GLU A 11 4.53 -6.68 8.22
C GLU A 11 3.30 -6.89 9.11
N GLU A 12 3.42 -6.65 10.41
CA GLU A 12 2.31 -6.78 11.35
C GLU A 12 1.21 -5.75 11.07
N ALA A 13 1.58 -4.50 10.82
CA ALA A 13 0.62 -3.47 10.43
C ALA A 13 -0.12 -3.82 9.13
N LEU A 14 0.61 -4.34 8.13
CA LEU A 14 0.06 -4.72 6.83
C LEU A 14 -0.74 -6.02 6.87
N SER A 15 -0.50 -6.91 7.84
CA SER A 15 -1.27 -8.15 8.00
C SER A 15 -2.73 -7.94 8.40
N ARG A 16 -3.07 -6.73 8.90
CA ARG A 16 -4.44 -6.34 9.31
C ARG A 16 -5.47 -6.36 8.18
N SER A 17 -5.04 -6.34 6.92
CA SER A 17 -5.90 -6.61 5.76
C SER A 17 -5.13 -7.41 4.71
N PRO A 18 -5.73 -8.43 4.09
CA PRO A 18 -5.09 -9.17 3.01
C PRO A 18 -4.76 -8.29 1.78
N TYR A 19 -5.33 -7.08 1.68
CA TYR A 19 -5.11 -6.19 0.53
C TYR A 19 -4.07 -5.09 0.79
N TYR A 20 -3.67 -4.84 2.05
CA TYR A 20 -2.75 -3.74 2.36
C TYR A 20 -1.40 -3.89 1.66
N ALA A 21 -0.81 -5.10 1.67
CA ALA A 21 0.45 -5.34 0.98
C ALA A 21 0.36 -5.09 -0.54
N HIS A 22 -0.74 -5.53 -1.18
CA HIS A 22 -0.98 -5.31 -2.61
C HIS A 22 -1.18 -3.83 -2.95
N ILE A 23 -1.95 -3.11 -2.12
CA ILE A 23 -2.18 -1.68 -2.30
C ILE A 23 -0.88 -0.89 -2.08
N MET A 24 -0.13 -1.21 -1.03
CA MET A 24 1.17 -0.58 -0.76
C MET A 24 2.15 -0.82 -1.91
N ARG A 25 2.22 -2.04 -2.44
CA ARG A 25 3.03 -2.36 -3.63
C ARG A 25 2.59 -1.54 -4.84
N ALA A 26 1.29 -1.42 -5.10
CA ALA A 26 0.78 -0.58 -6.19
C ALA A 26 1.26 0.87 -6.06
N VAL A 27 1.07 1.47 -4.88
CA VAL A 27 1.43 2.87 -4.63
C VAL A 27 2.96 3.08 -4.68
N ALA A 28 3.74 2.16 -4.11
CA ALA A 28 5.20 2.23 -4.10
C ALA A 28 5.81 2.11 -5.51
N THR A 29 5.28 1.18 -6.32
CA THR A 29 5.72 0.94 -7.70
C THR A 29 5.38 2.12 -8.60
N LEU A 30 4.15 2.63 -8.51
CA LEU A 30 3.67 3.71 -9.39
C LEU A 30 4.20 5.09 -8.98
N GLY A 31 4.53 5.31 -7.69
CA GLY A 31 5.08 6.56 -7.16
C GLY A 31 4.09 7.74 -7.08
N ARG A 32 3.12 7.81 -8.00
CA ARG A 32 2.00 8.77 -8.04
C ARG A 32 0.74 8.04 -8.52
N ALA A 33 0.21 7.16 -7.67
CA ALA A 33 -0.86 6.26 -8.07
C ALA A 33 -2.22 6.96 -8.02
N ARG A 34 -2.96 7.02 -9.13
CA ARG A 34 -4.39 7.38 -9.07
C ARG A 34 -5.21 6.18 -8.62
N TRP A 35 -6.42 6.45 -8.14
CA TRP A 35 -7.38 5.42 -7.74
C TRP A 35 -7.50 4.26 -8.73
N ARG A 36 -7.73 4.56 -10.03
CA ARG A 36 -7.86 3.54 -11.08
C ARG A 36 -6.61 2.67 -11.18
N ASN A 37 -5.43 3.28 -11.16
CA ASN A 37 -4.15 2.56 -11.23
C ASN A 37 -4.01 1.56 -10.06
N VAL A 38 -4.43 1.94 -8.85
CA VAL A 38 -4.41 1.04 -7.69
C VAL A 38 -5.37 -0.13 -7.89
N VAL A 39 -6.61 0.14 -8.35
CA VAL A 39 -7.61 -0.92 -8.61
C VAL A 39 -7.11 -1.91 -9.66
N ASP A 40 -6.58 -1.40 -10.77
CA ASP A 40 -6.08 -2.22 -11.88
C ASP A 40 -4.89 -3.06 -11.44
N TYR A 41 -3.93 -2.46 -10.73
CA TYR A 41 -2.75 -3.17 -10.22
C TYR A 41 -3.12 -4.27 -9.23
N VAL A 42 -3.99 -3.98 -8.26
CA VAL A 42 -4.40 -4.95 -7.24
C VAL A 42 -5.19 -6.11 -7.86
N THR A 43 -6.07 -5.81 -8.83
CA THR A 43 -6.83 -6.83 -9.55
C THR A 43 -5.91 -7.73 -10.38
N ALA A 44 -4.93 -7.14 -11.08
CA ALA A 44 -3.95 -7.87 -11.86
C ALA A 44 -3.06 -8.78 -10.98
N GLN A 45 -2.59 -8.28 -9.83
CA GLN A 45 -1.79 -9.10 -8.91
C GLN A 45 -2.56 -10.28 -8.31
N LEU A 46 -3.86 -10.11 -8.03
CA LEU A 46 -4.67 -11.13 -7.37
C LEU A 46 -5.33 -12.11 -8.35
N GLY A 47 -5.31 -11.82 -9.65
CA GLY A 47 -6.02 -12.61 -10.67
C GLY A 47 -7.54 -12.62 -10.50
N ARG A 48 -8.09 -11.74 -9.66
CA ARG A 48 -9.53 -11.63 -9.39
C ARG A 48 -9.91 -10.20 -9.03
N ARG A 49 -11.16 -9.85 -9.30
CA ARG A 49 -11.69 -8.52 -8.98
C ARG A 49 -11.86 -8.33 -7.48
N VAL A 50 -11.33 -7.23 -6.97
CA VAL A 50 -11.59 -6.76 -5.60
C VAL A 50 -12.65 -5.66 -5.67
N THR A 51 -13.56 -5.62 -4.71
CA THR A 51 -14.62 -4.60 -4.72
C THR A 51 -14.04 -3.20 -4.53
N ASN A 52 -14.62 -2.22 -5.22
CA ASN A 52 -14.23 -0.80 -5.05
C ASN A 52 -14.37 -0.35 -3.60
N ALA A 53 -15.41 -0.82 -2.88
CA ALA A 53 -15.60 -0.48 -1.47
C ALA A 53 -14.45 -0.98 -0.59
N THR A 54 -13.94 -2.18 -0.85
CA THR A 54 -12.79 -2.76 -0.14
C THR A 54 -11.53 -1.92 -0.37
N ILE A 55 -11.17 -1.64 -1.62
CA ILE A 55 -9.96 -0.85 -1.92
C ILE A 55 -10.08 0.57 -1.35
N ALA A 56 -11.27 1.18 -1.42
CA ALA A 56 -11.49 2.53 -0.89
C ALA A 56 -11.40 2.59 0.63
N ARG A 57 -11.91 1.57 1.34
CA ARG A 57 -11.74 1.44 2.78
C ARG A 57 -10.26 1.28 3.13
N ASP A 58 -9.56 0.41 2.42
CA ASP A 58 -8.20 0.05 2.77
C ASP A 58 -7.19 1.18 2.46
N LEU A 59 -7.37 1.91 1.36
CA LEU A 59 -6.62 3.15 1.11
C LEU A 59 -6.86 4.19 2.20
N ARG A 60 -8.11 4.41 2.62
CA ARG A 60 -8.41 5.35 3.71
C ARG A 60 -7.73 4.94 5.02
N ASN A 61 -7.70 3.65 5.32
CA ASN A 61 -7.02 3.16 6.52
C ASN A 61 -5.50 3.38 6.44
N LEU A 62 -4.87 3.07 5.30
CA LEU A 62 -3.44 3.32 5.10
C LEU A 62 -3.09 4.82 5.17
N VAL A 63 -3.97 5.70 4.70
CA VAL A 63 -3.84 7.15 4.89
C VAL A 63 -3.91 7.52 6.37
N LYS A 64 -4.91 7.02 7.10
CA LYS A 64 -5.04 7.28 8.55
C LYS A 64 -3.86 6.76 9.37
N MET A 65 -3.26 5.65 8.96
CA MET A 65 -2.06 5.08 9.57
C MET A 65 -0.78 5.85 9.20
N GLY A 66 -0.85 6.77 8.23
CA GLY A 66 0.30 7.56 7.79
C GLY A 66 1.27 6.82 6.87
N PHE A 67 0.93 5.62 6.37
CA PHE A 67 1.77 4.88 5.43
C PHE A 67 1.75 5.49 4.01
N ILE A 68 0.61 6.08 3.65
CA ILE A 68 0.44 6.78 2.38
C ILE A 68 -0.24 8.13 2.63
N GLU A 69 -0.04 9.05 1.71
CA GLU A 69 -0.77 10.32 1.65
C GLU A 69 -1.60 10.38 0.36
N LYS A 70 -2.66 11.18 0.37
CA LYS A 70 -3.45 11.51 -0.82
C LYS A 70 -3.29 13.00 -1.13
N VAL A 71 -2.68 13.32 -2.27
CA VAL A 71 -2.46 14.69 -2.74
C VAL A 71 -2.90 14.80 -4.20
N ASN A 72 -3.78 15.74 -4.53
CA ASN A 72 -4.28 15.96 -5.90
C ASN A 72 -4.82 14.68 -6.58
N ASP A 73 -5.61 13.88 -5.86
CA ASP A 73 -6.14 12.58 -6.31
C ASP A 73 -5.10 11.50 -6.64
N GLU A 74 -3.86 11.69 -6.18
CA GLU A 74 -2.78 10.72 -6.25
C GLU A 74 -2.41 10.23 -4.86
N TYR A 75 -2.06 8.95 -4.76
CA TYR A 75 -1.53 8.31 -3.57
C TYR A 75 -0.02 8.16 -3.67
N ARG A 76 0.68 8.43 -2.56
CA ARG A 76 2.14 8.31 -2.44
C ARG A 76 2.51 7.69 -1.10
N VAL A 77 3.59 6.91 -1.06
CA VAL A 77 4.16 6.46 0.22
C VAL A 77 4.84 7.65 0.88
N THR A 78 4.52 7.90 2.15
CA THR A 78 5.00 9.04 2.93
C THR A 78 6.48 8.95 3.28
N ASP A 79 6.95 7.76 3.63
CA ASP A 79 8.33 7.49 4.03
C ASP A 79 9.10 6.73 2.92
N PRO A 80 10.20 7.27 2.39
CA PRO A 80 11.07 6.59 1.41
C PRO A 80 11.60 5.22 1.89
N ILE A 81 11.85 5.04 3.19
CA ILE A 81 12.30 3.78 3.78
C ILE A 81 11.18 2.74 3.72
N VAL A 82 9.94 3.13 4.05
CA VAL A 82 8.76 2.25 3.91
C VAL A 82 8.59 1.87 2.44
N ARG A 83 8.73 2.82 1.51
CA ARG A 83 8.65 2.54 0.08
C ARG A 83 9.69 1.51 -0.35
N TYR A 84 10.94 1.69 0.09
CA TYR A 84 12.02 0.74 -0.20
C TYR A 84 11.72 -0.65 0.38
N ALA A 85 11.27 -0.72 1.64
CA ALA A 85 10.91 -1.97 2.31
C ALA A 85 9.81 -2.72 1.56
N VAL A 86 8.74 -2.02 1.15
CA VAL A 86 7.63 -2.61 0.38
C VAL A 86 8.08 -3.16 -0.98
N LEU A 87 9.03 -2.50 -1.65
CA LEU A 87 9.52 -2.94 -2.96
C LEU A 87 10.54 -4.08 -2.89
N LYS A 88 11.24 -4.23 -1.76
CA LYS A 88 12.32 -5.20 -1.61
C LYS A 88 11.95 -6.44 -0.82
N TRP A 89 11.04 -6.34 0.14
CA TRP A 89 10.82 -7.39 1.14
C TRP A 89 9.42 -7.98 1.13
N LEU A 90 8.42 -7.22 0.70
CA LEU A 90 7.06 -7.70 0.48
C LEU A 90 6.92 -8.08 -0.96
#